data_AF-A0A7W0G9N2-F1
#
_entry.id   AF-A0A7W0G9N2-F1
#
_cell.length_a   1.000
_cell.length_b   1.000
_cell.length_c   1.000
_cell.angle_alpha   90.00
_cell.angle_beta   90.00
_cell.angle_gamma   90.00
#
_symmetry.space_group_name_H-M   'P 1'
#
loop_
_entity.id
_entity.type
_entity.pdbx_description
1 polymer ?
#
loop_
_entity_poly.entity_id
_entity_poly.type
_entity_poly.pdbx_seq_one_letter_code
_entity_poly.pdbx_strand_id
1 'polypeptide(L)' 'MADSDLTPAIVQDAESGRVLMLAWMDEEALRLTRETGEAWFWSRSRRELWRKGATSGNTL' A
#
# COMPACT_ATOMS: atom_id res chain seq x y z
N MET A 1 6.87 -15.44 -0.01
CA MET A 1 6.74 -14.63 1.21
C MET A 1 5.91 -15.37 2.22
N ALA A 2 6.47 -15.51 3.41
CA ALA A 2 5.70 -15.82 4.59
C ALA A 2 4.94 -14.56 5.04
N ASP A 3 3.85 -14.71 5.79
CA ASP A 3 3.11 -13.56 6.34
C ASP A 3 3.99 -12.70 7.27
N SER A 4 5.06 -13.26 7.84
CA SER A 4 6.08 -12.54 8.61
C SER A 4 6.85 -11.48 7.81
N ASP A 5 6.84 -11.58 6.48
CA ASP A 5 7.55 -10.67 5.58
C ASP A 5 6.69 -9.45 5.21
N LEU A 6 5.45 -9.38 5.72
CA LEU A 6 4.49 -8.33 5.44
C LEU A 6 4.22 -7.45 6.66
N THR A 7 4.35 -6.16 6.47
CA THR A 7 4.01 -5.14 7.48
C THR A 7 2.61 -4.58 7.20
N PRO A 8 1.72 -4.48 8.20
CA PRO A 8 0.45 -3.80 8.03
C PRO A 8 0.65 -2.30 7.81
N ALA A 9 -0.05 -1.73 6.83
CA ALA A 9 0.01 -0.32 6.47
C ALA A 9 -1.39 0.30 6.61
N ILE A 10 -1.51 1.29 7.50
CA ILE A 10 -2.73 2.09 7.66
C ILE A 10 -2.60 3.33 6.78
N VAL A 11 -3.58 3.55 5.91
CA VAL A 11 -3.74 4.80 5.17
C VAL A 11 -4.69 5.68 5.93
N GLN A 12 -4.29 6.92 6.11
CA GLN A 12 -5.05 7.95 6.80
C GLN A 12 -5.14 9.17 5.89
N ASP A 13 -6.28 9.84 5.95
CA ASP A 13 -6.45 11.17 5.35
C ASP A 13 -5.55 12.18 6.09
N ALA A 14 -4.73 12.91 5.33
CA ALA A 14 -3.67 13.75 5.91
C ALA A 14 -4.21 14.99 6.65
N GLU A 15 -5.41 15.47 6.30
CA GLU A 15 -6.01 16.65 6.93
C GLU A 15 -6.87 16.30 8.13
N SER A 16 -7.78 15.34 7.97
CA SER A 16 -8.78 14.98 8.98
C SER A 16 -8.30 13.91 9.97
N GLY A 17 -7.24 13.18 9.64
CA GLY A 17 -6.82 12.02 10.43
C GLY A 17 -7.80 10.84 10.32
N ARG A 18 -8.73 10.84 9.37
CA ARG A 18 -9.64 9.71 9.17
C ARG A 18 -8.87 8.51 8.63
N VAL A 19 -9.02 7.34 9.27
CA VAL A 19 -8.52 6.07 8.70
C VAL A 19 -9.32 5.72 7.45
N LEU A 20 -8.61 5.54 6.34
CA LEU A 20 -9.19 5.24 5.03
C LEU A 20 -9.16 3.75 4.73
N MET A 21 -8.03 3.08 5.00
CA MET A 21 -7.88 1.65 4.75
C MET A 21 -6.71 1.03 5.52
N LEU A 22 -6.77 -0.30 5.64
CA LEU A 22 -5.65 -1.16 6.01
C LEU A 22 -5.22 -1.95 4.77
N ALA A 23 -3.91 -2.03 4.53
CA ALA A 23 -3.29 -2.90 3.54
C ALA A 23 -2.00 -3.51 4.10
N TRP A 24 -1.25 -4.19 3.23
CA TRP A 24 0.01 -4.85 3.56
C TRP A 24 1.10 -4.31 2.64
N MET A 25 2.31 -4.19 3.16
CA MET A 25 3.51 -3.84 2.40
C MET A 25 4.58 -4.88 2.67
N ASP A 26 5.26 -5.31 1.62
CA ASP A 26 6.59 -5.90 1.72
C ASP A 26 7.66 -4.78 1.61
N GLU A 27 8.93 -5.16 1.68
CA GLU A 27 10.05 -4.23 1.59
C GLU A 27 10.04 -3.45 0.27
N GLU A 28 9.68 -4.10 -0.83
CA GLU A 28 9.64 -3.50 -2.16
C GLU A 28 8.50 -2.50 -2.33
N ALA A 29 7.29 -2.81 -1.83
CA ALA A 29 6.17 -1.87 -1.81
C ALA A 29 6.51 -0.61 -1.00
N LEU A 30 7.19 -0.76 0.15
CA LEU A 30 7.63 0.38 0.95
C LEU A 30 8.69 1.20 0.22
N ARG A 31 9.67 0.54 -0.42
CA ARG A 31 10.71 1.20 -1.22
C ARG A 31 10.09 2.03 -2.36
N LEU A 32 9.21 1.43 -3.16
CA LEU A 32 8.52 2.09 -4.27
C LEU A 32 7.65 3.25 -3.77
N THR A 33 6.97 3.10 -2.63
CA THR A 33 6.19 4.19 -2.04
C THR A 33 7.05 5.41 -1.75
N ARG A 34 8.24 5.22 -1.18
CA ARG A 34 9.17 6.31 -0.87
C ARG A 34 9.79 6.94 -2.11
N GLU A 35 10.13 6.15 -3.11
CA GLU A 35 10.79 6.62 -4.32
C GLU A 35 9.84 7.36 -5.27
N THR A 36 8.62 6.87 -5.42
CA THR A 36 7.65 7.41 -6.38
C THR A 36 6.75 8.48 -5.78
N GLY A 37 6.57 8.48 -4.45
CA GLY A 37 5.55 9.28 -3.78
C GLY A 37 4.12 8.79 -4.00
N GLU A 38 3.93 7.65 -4.69
CA GLU A 38 2.64 6.99 -4.90
C GLU A 38 2.45 5.86 -3.89
N ALA A 39 1.22 5.56 -3.46
CA ALA A 39 1.00 4.45 -2.53
C ALA A 39 1.11 3.07 -3.23
N TRP A 40 2.10 2.26 -2.82
CA TRP A 40 2.28 0.87 -3.25
C TRP A 40 2.00 -0.11 -2.12
N PHE A 41 1.36 -1.23 -2.45
CA PHE A 41 1.01 -2.29 -1.50
C PHE A 41 1.30 -3.67 -2.07
N TRP A 42 1.37 -4.68 -1.21
CA TRP A 42 1.35 -6.08 -1.59
C TRP A 42 -0.06 -6.67 -1.49
N SER A 43 -0.59 -7.16 -2.60
CA SER A 43 -1.87 -7.87 -2.62
C SER A 43 -1.67 -9.33 -2.21
N ARG A 44 -2.13 -9.70 -1.01
CA ARG A 44 -2.00 -11.08 -0.52
C ARG A 44 -2.79 -12.10 -1.34
N SER A 45 -3.94 -11.71 -1.88
CA SER A 45 -4.78 -12.60 -2.69
C SER A 45 -4.24 -12.79 -4.10
N ARG A 46 -3.70 -11.74 -4.70
CA ARG A 46 -3.11 -11.78 -6.06
C ARG A 46 -1.62 -12.15 -6.07
N ARG A 47 -0.96 -12.05 -4.91
CA ARG A 47 0.47 -12.30 -4.70
C ARG A 47 1.33 -11.44 -5.63
N GLU A 48 1.01 -10.16 -5.69
CA GLU A 48 1.68 -9.17 -6.56
C GLU A 48 1.75 -7.79 -5.90
N LEU A 49 2.71 -6.98 -6.36
CA LEU A 49 2.77 -5.55 -6.08
C LEU A 49 1.61 -4.83 -6.77
N TRP A 50 1.00 -3.90 -6.05
CA TRP A 50 -0.13 -3.14 -6.53
C TRP A 50 0.02 -1.67 -6.17
N ARG A 51 0.08 -0.83 -7.21
CA ARG A 51 -0.07 0.62 -7.07
C ARG A 51 -1.54 0.97 -6.86
N LYS A 52 -1.84 1.64 -5.75
CA LYS A 52 -3.21 2.09 -5.44
C LYS A 52 -3.75 2.98 -6.54
N GLY A 53 -4.92 2.63 -7.07
CA GLY A 53 -5.56 3.40 -8.15
C GLY A 53 -5.16 2.97 -9.55
N ALA A 54 -4.27 1.97 -9.73
CA ALA A 54 -3.85 1.50 -11.06
C ALA A 54 -5.01 1.08 -11.98
N THR A 55 -6.12 0.59 -11.41
CA THR A 55 -7.31 0.19 -12.18
C THR A 55 -8.43 1.23 -12.11
N SER A 56 -8.62 1.86 -10.94
CA SER A 56 -9.78 2.74 -10.70
C SER A 56 -9.51 4.23 -10.91
N GLY A 57 -8.26 4.65 -11.09
CA GLY A 57 -7.86 6.06 -11.10
C GLY A 57 -7.83 6.73 -9.72
N ASN A 58 -8.37 6.09 -8.67
CA ASN A 58 -8.37 6.64 -7.31
C ASN A 58 -7.03 6.38 -6.63
N THR A 59 -6.09 7.30 -6.84
CA THR A 59 -4.76 7.32 -6.21
C THR A 59 -4.80 7.92 -4.80
N LEU A 60 -3.67 7.85 -4.10
CA LEU A 60 -3.40 8.49 -2.82
C LEU A 60 -2.13 9.33 -2.97
#